data_AF-A0AAE0WPD5-F1
#
_entry.id   AF-A0AAE0WPD5-F1
#
_cell.length_a   1.000
_cell.length_b   1.000
_cell.length_c   1.000
_cell.angle_alpha   90.00
_cell.angle_beta   90.00
_cell.angle_gamma   90.00
#
_symmetry.space_group_name_H-M   'P 1'
#
loop_
_entity.id
_entity.type
_entity.pdbx_description
1 polymer ?
#
loop_
_entity_poly.entity_id
_entity_poly.type
_entity_poly.pdbx_seq_one_letter_code
_entity_poly.pdbx_strand_id
1 'polypeptide(L)'
;MADAIRSLAVAPARELQLERRRQSRKGMRGDAPKHVALRPVITRIASAPASLQSAQLARVISDMHLTSSWYAFVPAMLGFSPPMDTAARAVIRAHSLARLPDHIAQPRSDSAYVAAIEALRSNLDASDPSFVAVGLLGLYEIIRKEEPDAFFSHADGMSAIMRARSRNSPASPIMRAAFYGNTFATFQQPLDKGVASIFDDPYWLGQEPISREPLSTETAKLRKIGNQGLIRLPGLIAKTRTLRQQTDVGWPNAELLQSVVRLASRMDKELQDGESENTLLHRVSVKPTLDPYDKQIVPFSFGIVTYHDKETLLVYWGMRLMVLKICLLLDDMEKAQETPSEIASTSSETMTFRETWSKEQERCAVSIMMFWQDGYGQANCFSMLWGSLMGKTKFRGKPIGPVRDWVRQRNEDALAGWCFEFTEVQLDIEADQMAGGPLGDVPWRDTLVAAKTRRRAQSASVG
;
A
#
# COMPACT_ATOMS: atom_id res chain seq x y z
N MET A 1 -0.89 3.11 -4.96
CA MET A 1 -2.22 2.89 -5.59
C MET A 1 -2.94 1.62 -5.11
N ALA A 2 -2.28 0.46 -5.02
CA ALA A 2 -2.99 -0.80 -4.68
C ALA A 2 -3.07 -1.17 -3.19
N ASP A 3 -2.28 -0.55 -2.31
CA ASP A 3 -2.11 -1.05 -0.93
C ASP A 3 -3.23 -0.65 0.03
N ALA A 4 -3.77 0.54 -0.13
CA ALA A 4 -5.04 0.94 0.51
C ALA A 4 -6.21 0.07 0.02
N ILE A 5 -6.05 -0.69 -1.07
CA ILE A 5 -7.12 -1.40 -1.76
C ILE A 5 -6.95 -2.92 -1.81
N ARG A 6 -5.78 -3.46 -1.49
CA ARG A 6 -5.54 -4.92 -1.42
C ARG A 6 -5.63 -5.53 -0.06
N SER A 7 -5.73 -4.72 1.00
CA SER A 7 -6.49 -5.23 2.14
C SER A 7 -7.92 -5.60 1.69
N LEU A 8 -8.46 -4.98 0.62
CA LEU A 8 -9.88 -4.99 0.20
C LEU A 8 -10.20 -5.73 -1.14
N ALA A 9 -9.24 -6.30 -1.87
CA ALA A 9 -9.49 -6.88 -3.20
C ALA A 9 -9.67 -8.41 -3.15
N VAL A 10 -10.86 -8.89 -3.52
CA VAL A 10 -11.23 -10.31 -3.58
C VAL A 10 -11.03 -10.91 -4.99
N ALA A 11 -10.39 -12.09 -5.02
CA ALA A 11 -10.27 -13.13 -6.08
C ALA A 11 -9.26 -12.87 -7.24
N PRO A 12 -8.53 -13.90 -7.77
CA PRO A 12 -8.83 -15.34 -7.88
C PRO A 12 -7.85 -16.27 -7.14
N ALA A 13 -7.20 -15.81 -6.06
CA ALA A 13 -6.30 -16.64 -5.25
C ALA A 13 -6.98 -17.88 -4.65
N ARG A 14 -8.31 -17.98 -4.66
CA ARG A 14 -9.08 -19.06 -4.02
C ARG A 14 -8.84 -20.43 -4.64
N GLU A 15 -8.72 -20.53 -5.96
CA GLU A 15 -8.52 -21.82 -6.64
C GLU A 15 -7.07 -22.29 -6.47
N LEU A 16 -6.10 -21.41 -6.73
CA LEU A 16 -4.68 -21.64 -6.46
C LEU A 16 -4.38 -21.89 -4.97
N GLN A 17 -5.01 -21.19 -4.01
CA GLN A 17 -4.84 -21.43 -2.58
C GLN A 17 -5.54 -22.71 -2.11
N LEU A 18 -6.68 -23.10 -2.68
CA LEU A 18 -7.34 -24.37 -2.39
C LEU A 18 -6.56 -25.55 -2.98
N GLU A 19 -6.04 -25.43 -4.19
CA GLU A 19 -5.12 -26.39 -4.82
C GLU A 19 -3.84 -26.53 -3.98
N ARG A 20 -3.24 -25.40 -3.56
CA ARG A 20 -2.05 -25.36 -2.69
C ARG A 20 -2.30 -25.96 -1.31
N ARG A 21 -3.47 -25.71 -0.69
CA ARG A 21 -3.89 -26.35 0.58
C ARG A 21 -4.13 -27.85 0.41
N ARG A 22 -4.66 -28.29 -0.74
CA ARG A 22 -4.84 -29.72 -1.08
C ARG A 22 -3.49 -30.42 -1.29
N GLN A 23 -2.53 -29.75 -1.92
CA GLN A 23 -1.17 -30.28 -2.14
C GLN A 23 -0.34 -30.32 -0.85
N SER A 24 -0.41 -29.29 0.00
CA SER A 24 0.24 -29.25 1.32
C SER A 24 -0.26 -30.36 2.27
N ARG A 25 -1.56 -30.67 2.24
CA ARG A 25 -2.14 -31.76 3.05
C ARG A 25 -1.69 -33.16 2.63
N LYS A 26 -1.21 -33.36 1.40
CA LYS A 26 -0.72 -34.66 0.95
C LYS A 26 0.71 -34.97 1.42
N GLY A 27 1.46 -33.99 1.95
CA GLY A 27 2.88 -34.14 2.30
C GLY A 27 3.24 -34.20 3.79
N MET A 28 2.32 -33.89 4.72
CA MET A 28 2.63 -33.84 6.15
C MET A 28 1.85 -34.91 6.94
N ARG A 29 2.42 -36.12 7.02
CA ARG A 29 2.12 -37.13 8.07
C ARG A 29 3.15 -37.01 9.21
N GLY A 30 3.29 -35.81 9.77
CA GLY A 30 4.09 -35.57 10.97
C GLY A 30 3.23 -34.87 12.00
N ASP A 31 3.36 -35.26 13.27
CA ASP A 31 2.56 -34.81 14.41
C ASP A 31 2.35 -33.29 14.40
N ALA A 32 1.12 -32.88 14.06
CA ALA A 32 0.73 -31.49 14.06
C ALA A 32 0.68 -30.96 15.51
N PRO A 33 1.17 -29.74 15.78
CA PRO A 33 0.94 -29.11 17.07
C PRO A 33 -0.57 -29.02 17.31
N LYS A 34 -1.01 -29.40 18.52
CA LYS A 34 -2.40 -29.34 18.96
C LYS A 34 -2.92 -27.90 18.81
N HIS A 35 -3.53 -27.60 17.67
CA HIS A 35 -4.33 -26.40 17.51
C HIS A 35 -5.42 -26.44 18.58
N VAL A 36 -5.34 -25.50 19.53
CA VAL A 36 -6.45 -25.23 20.44
C VAL A 36 -7.65 -24.90 19.55
N ALA A 37 -8.58 -25.85 19.46
CA ALA A 37 -9.82 -25.66 18.75
C ALA A 37 -10.54 -24.49 19.43
N LEU A 38 -10.51 -23.32 18.78
CA LEU A 38 -11.32 -22.18 19.17
C LEU A 38 -12.77 -22.68 19.15
N ARG A 39 -13.35 -22.85 20.35
CA ARG A 39 -14.77 -23.17 20.49
C ARG A 39 -15.53 -22.10 19.70
N PRO A 40 -16.52 -22.47 18.86
CA PRO A 40 -17.37 -21.47 18.21
C PRO A 40 -17.98 -20.62 19.31
N VAL A 41 -17.59 -19.35 19.37
CA VAL A 41 -18.24 -18.37 20.24
C VAL A 41 -19.63 -18.17 19.64
N ILE A 42 -20.63 -18.85 20.18
CA ILE A 42 -22.03 -18.57 19.89
C ILE A 42 -22.35 -17.26 20.58
N THR A 43 -22.08 -16.15 19.90
CA THR A 43 -22.62 -14.84 20.27
C THR A 43 -24.13 -14.92 20.12
N ARG A 44 -24.87 -14.91 21.25
CA ARG A 44 -26.30 -14.59 21.23
C ARG A 44 -26.44 -13.21 20.59
N ILE A 45 -26.90 -13.16 19.35
CA ILE A 45 -27.21 -11.91 18.65
C ILE A 45 -28.43 -11.32 19.37
N ALA A 46 -28.27 -10.15 19.98
CA ALA A 46 -29.40 -9.39 20.49
C ALA A 46 -30.39 -9.15 19.33
N SER A 47 -31.70 -9.27 19.58
CA SER A 47 -32.77 -9.23 18.58
C SER A 47 -32.98 -7.86 17.90
N ALA A 48 -32.00 -6.95 17.95
CA ALA A 48 -32.07 -5.63 17.35
C ALA A 48 -31.60 -5.65 15.88
N PRO A 49 -32.27 -4.92 14.96
CA PRO A 49 -31.85 -4.81 13.56
C PRO A 49 -30.36 -4.44 13.36
N ALA A 50 -29.81 -3.59 14.23
CA ALA A 50 -28.40 -3.20 14.22
C ALA A 50 -27.44 -4.38 14.47
N SER A 51 -27.81 -5.32 15.35
CA SER A 51 -26.98 -6.50 15.64
C SER A 51 -26.94 -7.47 14.46
N LEU A 52 -28.05 -7.64 13.74
CA LEU A 52 -28.07 -8.42 12.50
C LEU A 52 -27.19 -7.78 11.42
N GLN A 53 -27.29 -6.46 11.25
CA GLN A 53 -26.47 -5.73 10.30
C GLN A 53 -24.97 -5.81 10.64
N SER A 54 -24.62 -5.69 11.92
CA SER A 54 -23.25 -5.87 12.41
C SER A 54 -22.69 -7.26 12.07
N ALA A 55 -23.47 -8.32 12.31
CA ALA A 55 -23.08 -9.68 11.96
C ALA A 55 -22.92 -9.88 10.45
N GLN A 56 -23.80 -9.29 9.64
CA GLN A 56 -23.69 -9.33 8.17
C GLN A 56 -22.45 -8.60 7.67
N LEU A 57 -22.16 -7.39 8.17
CA LEU A 57 -20.96 -6.65 7.79
C LEU A 57 -19.69 -7.38 8.23
N ALA A 58 -19.66 -7.95 9.43
CA ALA A 58 -18.54 -8.76 9.91
C ALA A 58 -18.27 -9.96 8.99
N ARG A 59 -19.32 -10.60 8.48
CA ARG A 59 -19.19 -11.67 7.47
C ARG A 59 -18.61 -11.14 6.16
N VAL A 60 -19.07 -10.00 5.66
CA VAL A 60 -18.49 -9.37 4.45
C VAL A 60 -17.01 -9.09 4.65
N ILE A 61 -16.63 -8.48 5.78
CA ILE A 61 -15.23 -8.21 6.14
C ILE A 61 -14.42 -9.51 6.15
N SER A 62 -14.95 -10.59 6.73
CA SER A 62 -14.27 -11.89 6.73
C SER A 62 -14.15 -12.50 5.33
N ASP A 63 -15.23 -12.50 4.55
CA ASP A 63 -15.25 -13.03 3.18
C ASP A 63 -14.28 -12.25 2.27
N MET A 64 -14.05 -10.98 2.56
CA MET A 64 -13.11 -10.10 1.87
C MET A 64 -11.69 -10.10 2.46
N HIS A 65 -11.40 -10.91 3.48
CA HIS A 65 -10.10 -10.97 4.16
C HIS A 65 -9.66 -9.65 4.82
N LEU A 66 -10.63 -8.86 5.26
CA LEU A 66 -10.44 -7.55 5.87
C LEU A 66 -10.34 -7.57 7.40
N THR A 67 -10.26 -8.75 8.00
CA THR A 67 -10.21 -8.92 9.45
C THR A 67 -8.98 -8.30 10.11
N SER A 68 -7.90 -8.13 9.35
CA SER A 68 -6.67 -7.47 9.80
C SER A 68 -6.59 -6.00 9.37
N SER A 69 -7.65 -5.45 8.77
CA SER A 69 -7.73 -4.04 8.39
C SER A 69 -8.50 -3.21 9.42
N TRP A 70 -8.51 -1.89 9.25
CA TRP A 70 -9.30 -0.99 10.09
C TRP A 70 -10.83 -1.22 9.95
N TYR A 71 -11.31 -1.85 8.88
CA TYR A 71 -12.73 -2.20 8.74
C TYR A 71 -13.19 -3.17 9.83
N ALA A 72 -12.29 -3.96 10.42
CA ALA A 72 -12.62 -4.92 11.48
C ALA A 72 -13.16 -4.27 12.77
N PHE A 73 -13.02 -2.96 12.94
CA PHE A 73 -13.60 -2.19 14.05
C PHE A 73 -15.06 -1.78 13.79
N VAL A 74 -15.44 -1.62 12.51
CA VAL A 74 -16.71 -1.02 12.10
C VAL A 74 -17.95 -1.77 12.58
N PRO A 75 -18.02 -3.13 12.59
CA PRO A 75 -19.21 -3.82 13.06
C PRO A 75 -19.62 -3.46 14.50
N ALA A 76 -18.67 -3.13 15.37
CA ALA A 76 -18.95 -2.73 16.76
C ALA A 76 -19.51 -1.31 16.89
N MET A 77 -19.46 -0.52 15.81
CA MET A 77 -19.91 0.88 15.76
C MET A 77 -21.31 1.03 15.15
N LEU A 78 -21.91 -0.02 14.58
CA LEU A 78 -23.20 0.11 13.91
C LEU A 78 -24.36 0.30 14.90
N GLY A 79 -25.40 1.01 14.47
CA GLY A 79 -26.61 1.31 15.24
C GLY A 79 -26.59 2.66 15.96
N PHE A 80 -25.51 3.43 15.84
CA PHE A 80 -25.36 4.74 16.50
C PHE A 80 -25.46 5.92 15.54
N SER A 81 -25.37 5.71 14.22
CA SER A 81 -25.31 6.82 13.24
C SER A 81 -25.90 6.46 11.87
N PRO A 82 -26.91 7.21 11.39
CA PRO A 82 -27.53 6.99 10.09
C PRO A 82 -26.59 6.92 8.87
N PRO A 83 -25.62 7.85 8.66
CA PRO A 83 -24.72 7.77 7.50
C PRO A 83 -23.85 6.51 7.49
N MET A 84 -23.37 6.08 8.66
CA MET A 84 -22.58 4.86 8.78
C MET A 84 -23.43 3.60 8.55
N ASP A 85 -24.64 3.54 9.13
CA ASP A 85 -25.53 2.39 8.99
C ASP A 85 -26.07 2.24 7.56
N THR A 86 -26.34 3.34 6.86
CA THR A 86 -26.72 3.31 5.44
C THR A 86 -25.56 2.86 4.55
N ALA A 87 -24.35 3.39 4.76
CA ALA A 87 -23.16 2.96 4.01
C ALA A 87 -22.84 1.47 4.22
N ALA A 88 -22.97 0.96 5.45
CA ALA A 88 -22.79 -0.46 5.74
C ALA A 88 -23.82 -1.33 5.01
N ARG A 89 -25.09 -0.89 4.91
CA ARG A 89 -26.11 -1.61 4.11
C ARG A 89 -25.75 -1.64 2.63
N ALA A 90 -25.23 -0.55 2.07
CA ALA A 90 -24.76 -0.51 0.69
C ALA A 90 -23.64 -1.53 0.44
N VAL A 91 -22.64 -1.61 1.33
CA VAL A 91 -21.55 -2.59 1.25
C VAL A 91 -22.08 -4.03 1.31
N ILE A 92 -22.96 -4.34 2.27
CA ILE A 92 -23.56 -5.68 2.41
C ILE A 92 -24.32 -6.08 1.14
N ARG A 93 -25.10 -5.15 0.58
CA ARG A 93 -25.83 -5.38 -0.66
C ARG A 93 -24.89 -5.61 -1.83
N ALA A 94 -23.92 -4.72 -2.04
CA ALA A 94 -22.93 -4.84 -3.12
C ALA A 94 -22.22 -6.20 -3.08
N HIS A 95 -21.78 -6.63 -1.90
CA HIS A 95 -21.10 -7.92 -1.73
C HIS A 95 -22.03 -9.11 -2.03
N SER A 96 -23.29 -9.03 -1.60
CA SER A 96 -24.28 -10.09 -1.88
C SER A 96 -24.54 -10.21 -3.38
N LEU A 97 -24.64 -9.08 -4.08
CA LEU A 97 -24.82 -9.01 -5.53
C LEU A 97 -23.60 -9.54 -6.29
N ALA A 98 -22.39 -9.21 -5.85
CA ALA A 98 -21.15 -9.68 -6.46
C ALA A 98 -20.95 -11.21 -6.40
N ARG A 99 -21.74 -11.92 -5.57
CA ARG A 99 -21.71 -13.38 -5.44
C ARG A 99 -22.75 -14.11 -6.27
N LEU A 100 -23.67 -13.41 -6.92
CA LEU A 100 -24.68 -14.05 -7.75
C LEU A 100 -24.01 -14.55 -9.05
N PRO A 101 -24.24 -15.83 -9.43
CA PRO A 101 -23.57 -16.47 -10.57
C PRO A 101 -23.95 -15.89 -11.94
N ASP A 102 -25.02 -15.10 -12.00
CA ASP A 102 -25.44 -14.41 -13.22
C ASP A 102 -25.20 -12.91 -13.06
N HIS A 103 -24.33 -12.36 -13.91
CA HIS A 103 -24.25 -10.94 -14.20
C HIS A 103 -25.53 -10.46 -14.91
N ILE A 104 -26.71 -10.71 -14.34
CA ILE A 104 -27.90 -9.93 -14.69
C ILE A 104 -27.43 -8.49 -14.49
N ALA A 105 -27.40 -7.73 -15.58
CA ALA A 105 -26.98 -6.35 -15.63
C ALA A 105 -27.88 -5.55 -14.68
N GLN A 106 -27.56 -5.59 -13.39
CA GLN A 106 -28.32 -4.87 -12.40
C GLN A 106 -28.08 -3.39 -12.66
N PRO A 107 -29.14 -2.58 -12.61
CA PRO A 107 -29.04 -1.17 -12.93
C PRO A 107 -27.97 -0.52 -12.07
N ARG A 108 -27.17 0.36 -12.68
CA ARG A 108 -26.12 1.15 -12.01
C ARG A 108 -26.62 1.92 -10.78
N SER A 109 -27.92 2.19 -10.71
CA SER A 109 -28.55 2.84 -9.57
C SER A 109 -28.81 1.84 -8.43
N ASP A 110 -27.76 1.55 -7.64
CA ASP A 110 -27.98 0.90 -6.35
C ASP A 110 -28.63 1.91 -5.40
N SER A 111 -29.94 1.76 -5.16
CA SER A 111 -30.69 2.61 -4.24
C SER A 111 -30.10 2.65 -2.82
N ALA A 112 -29.36 1.61 -2.40
CA ALA A 112 -28.69 1.59 -1.10
C ALA A 112 -27.47 2.52 -1.08
N TYR A 113 -26.73 2.60 -2.19
CA TYR A 113 -25.62 3.53 -2.33
C TYR A 113 -26.09 4.98 -2.36
N VAL A 114 -27.15 5.27 -3.15
CA VAL A 114 -27.75 6.62 -3.22
C VAL A 114 -28.23 7.06 -1.84
N ALA A 115 -28.95 6.19 -1.12
CA ALA A 115 -29.41 6.49 0.24
C ALA A 115 -28.25 6.75 1.22
N ALA A 116 -27.13 6.04 1.07
CA ALA A 116 -25.94 6.26 1.88
C ALA A 116 -25.27 7.62 1.59
N ILE A 117 -25.20 8.02 0.31
CA ILE A 117 -24.68 9.34 -0.09
C ILE A 117 -25.58 10.47 0.44
N GLU A 118 -26.90 10.33 0.35
CA GLU A 118 -27.86 11.29 0.89
C GLU A 118 -27.72 11.42 2.41
N ALA A 119 -27.70 10.28 3.13
CA ALA A 119 -27.53 10.27 4.57
C ALA A 119 -26.19 10.90 5.00
N LEU A 120 -25.11 10.63 4.27
CA LEU A 120 -23.81 11.27 4.51
C LEU A 120 -23.88 12.78 4.27
N ARG A 121 -24.44 13.24 3.15
CA ARG A 121 -24.56 14.68 2.84
C ARG A 121 -25.35 15.44 3.90
N SER A 122 -26.43 14.86 4.43
CA SER A 122 -27.24 15.48 5.48
C SER A 122 -26.55 15.54 6.85
N ASN A 123 -25.46 14.78 7.05
CA ASN A 123 -24.80 14.64 8.35
C ASN A 123 -23.27 14.83 8.26
N LEU A 124 -22.77 15.44 7.19
CA LEU A 124 -21.33 15.50 6.92
C LEU A 124 -20.62 16.43 7.91
N ASP A 125 -19.71 15.87 8.68
CA ASP A 125 -18.88 16.58 9.66
C ASP A 125 -17.50 15.90 9.82
N ALA A 126 -16.68 16.41 10.75
CA ALA A 126 -15.35 15.86 11.04
C ALA A 126 -15.38 14.69 12.06
N SER A 127 -16.50 13.99 12.21
CA SER A 127 -16.71 12.93 13.21
C SER A 127 -16.25 11.54 12.74
N ASP A 128 -16.13 10.60 13.68
CA ASP A 128 -15.83 9.19 13.36
C ASP A 128 -16.93 8.52 12.51
N PRO A 129 -18.24 8.71 12.79
CA PRO A 129 -19.28 8.15 11.91
C PRO A 129 -19.21 8.63 10.46
N SER A 130 -19.00 9.94 10.22
CA SER A 130 -18.84 10.48 8.86
C SER A 130 -17.60 9.88 8.18
N PHE A 131 -16.49 9.79 8.92
CA PHE A 131 -15.26 9.17 8.44
C PHE A 131 -15.47 7.70 8.03
N VAL A 132 -16.11 6.90 8.88
CA VAL A 132 -16.40 5.49 8.62
C VAL A 132 -17.37 5.33 7.45
N ALA A 133 -18.40 6.17 7.36
CA ALA A 133 -19.34 6.16 6.24
C ALA A 133 -18.64 6.37 4.90
N VAL A 134 -17.75 7.37 4.80
CA VAL A 134 -16.93 7.61 3.59
C VAL A 134 -16.05 6.40 3.27
N GLY A 135 -15.37 5.83 4.26
CA GLY A 135 -14.52 4.65 4.03
C GLY A 135 -15.30 3.39 3.63
N LEU A 136 -16.54 3.22 4.12
CA LEU A 136 -17.44 2.15 3.68
C LEU A 136 -17.93 2.38 2.24
N LEU A 137 -18.20 3.63 1.83
CA LEU A 137 -18.51 3.95 0.44
C LEU A 137 -17.31 3.68 -0.48
N GLY A 138 -16.08 3.96 -0.02
CA GLY A 138 -14.87 3.49 -0.71
C GLY A 138 -14.83 1.97 -0.88
N LEU A 139 -15.16 1.20 0.16
CA LEU A 139 -15.26 -0.26 0.09
C LEU A 139 -16.36 -0.73 -0.88
N TYR A 140 -17.49 -0.03 -0.94
CA TYR A 140 -18.52 -0.29 -1.93
C TYR A 140 -17.95 -0.19 -3.35
N GLU A 141 -17.20 0.86 -3.66
CA GLU A 141 -16.59 1.03 -5.01
C GLU A 141 -15.62 -0.10 -5.34
N ILE A 142 -14.91 -0.62 -4.34
CA ILE A 142 -13.97 -1.74 -4.50
C ILE A 142 -14.70 -3.05 -4.79
N ILE A 143 -15.88 -3.25 -4.21
CA ILE A 143 -16.70 -4.43 -4.48
C ILE A 143 -17.27 -4.36 -5.91
N ARG A 144 -17.72 -3.18 -6.33
CA ARG A 144 -18.32 -2.98 -7.66
C ARG A 144 -17.28 -2.94 -8.79
N LYS A 145 -16.12 -2.31 -8.55
CA LYS A 145 -15.04 -2.11 -9.55
C LYS A 145 -15.53 -1.45 -10.85
N GLU A 146 -16.55 -0.60 -10.73
CA GLU A 146 -17.18 0.09 -11.86
C GLU A 146 -16.56 1.46 -12.10
N GLU A 147 -16.33 2.22 -11.03
CA GLU A 147 -15.86 3.62 -11.09
C GLU A 147 -14.66 3.85 -10.16
N PRO A 148 -13.42 3.60 -10.62
CA PRO A 148 -12.23 3.80 -9.79
C PRO A 148 -12.07 5.26 -9.29
N ASP A 149 -12.51 6.25 -10.06
CA ASP A 149 -12.49 7.66 -9.65
C ASP A 149 -13.33 7.93 -8.39
N ALA A 150 -14.45 7.21 -8.23
CA ALA A 150 -15.30 7.33 -7.05
C ALA A 150 -14.56 6.81 -5.80
N PHE A 151 -13.82 5.70 -5.93
CA PHE A 151 -12.97 5.21 -4.84
C PHE A 151 -11.97 6.27 -4.38
N PHE A 152 -11.27 6.92 -5.31
CA PHE A 152 -10.30 7.96 -4.98
C PHE A 152 -10.94 9.21 -4.38
N SER A 153 -12.15 9.56 -4.84
CA SER A 153 -12.93 10.65 -4.25
C SER A 153 -13.30 10.37 -2.79
N HIS A 154 -13.65 9.12 -2.46
CA HIS A 154 -13.89 8.72 -1.06
C HIS A 154 -12.61 8.73 -0.24
N ALA A 155 -11.49 8.26 -0.78
CA ALA A 155 -10.19 8.33 -0.10
C ALA A 155 -9.79 9.79 0.21
N ASP A 156 -10.03 10.71 -0.73
CA ASP A 156 -9.86 12.16 -0.53
C ASP A 156 -10.81 12.70 0.54
N GLY A 157 -12.07 12.26 0.55
CA GLY A 157 -13.05 12.61 1.58
C GLY A 157 -12.61 12.19 2.98
N MET A 158 -12.07 10.97 3.13
CA MET A 158 -11.49 10.49 4.41
C MET A 158 -10.38 11.42 4.89
N SER A 159 -9.50 11.84 3.98
CA SER A 159 -8.40 12.75 4.30
C SER A 159 -8.87 14.16 4.62
N ALA A 160 -9.90 14.67 3.94
CA ALA A 160 -10.52 15.94 4.26
C ALA A 160 -11.11 15.94 5.68
N ILE A 161 -11.81 14.86 6.06
CA ILE A 161 -12.35 14.69 7.41
C ILE A 161 -11.23 14.63 8.46
N MET A 162 -10.17 13.86 8.21
CA MET A 162 -9.00 13.82 9.10
C MET A 162 -8.42 15.21 9.32
N ARG A 163 -8.23 16.00 8.25
CA ARG A 163 -7.68 17.36 8.35
C ARG A 163 -8.58 18.34 9.08
N ALA A 164 -9.89 18.22 8.90
CA ALA A 164 -10.88 19.12 9.48
C ALA A 164 -11.06 18.89 10.99
N ARG A 165 -10.63 17.73 11.51
CA ARG A 165 -10.75 17.40 12.92
C ARG A 165 -9.86 18.29 13.80
N SER A 166 -10.35 18.62 15.00
CA SER A 166 -9.56 19.32 16.01
C SER A 166 -8.32 18.51 16.39
N ARG A 167 -7.17 19.19 16.40
CA ARG A 167 -5.87 18.62 16.78
C ARG A 167 -5.55 18.76 18.27
N ASN A 168 -6.50 19.28 19.06
CA ASN A 168 -6.35 19.46 20.51
C ASN A 168 -6.46 18.12 21.29
N SER A 169 -6.85 17.04 20.60
CA SER A 169 -6.95 15.71 21.19
C SER A 169 -6.36 14.66 20.24
N PRO A 170 -5.88 13.52 20.75
CA PRO A 170 -5.43 12.41 19.92
C PRO A 170 -6.53 11.96 18.95
N ALA A 171 -6.14 11.51 17.77
CA ALA A 171 -7.09 10.92 16.83
C ALA A 171 -7.73 9.66 17.45
N SER A 172 -8.99 9.41 17.13
CA SER A 172 -9.72 8.24 17.63
C SER A 172 -9.05 6.93 17.20
N PRO A 173 -9.27 5.82 17.93
CA PRO A 173 -8.76 4.50 17.55
C PRO A 173 -9.04 4.13 16.08
N ILE A 174 -10.27 4.34 15.60
CA ILE A 174 -10.68 4.02 14.23
C ILE A 174 -9.94 4.89 13.20
N MET A 175 -9.78 6.18 13.49
CA MET A 175 -9.11 7.11 12.60
C MET A 175 -7.61 6.82 12.52
N ARG A 176 -6.97 6.50 13.65
CA ARG A 176 -5.56 6.05 13.66
C ARG A 176 -5.39 4.73 12.90
N ALA A 177 -6.26 3.75 13.12
CA ALA A 177 -6.19 2.47 12.40
C ALA A 177 -6.26 2.70 10.87
N ALA A 178 -7.19 3.54 10.42
CA ALA A 178 -7.36 3.87 9.01
C ALA A 178 -6.22 4.75 8.46
N PHE A 179 -5.67 5.67 9.26
CA PHE A 179 -4.55 6.51 8.88
C PHE A 179 -3.34 5.68 8.45
N TYR A 180 -3.02 4.65 9.23
CA TYR A 180 -1.94 3.71 8.94
C TYR A 180 -2.18 2.79 7.72
N GLY A 181 -3.41 2.74 7.20
CA GLY A 181 -3.75 2.06 5.95
C GLY A 181 -3.96 3.00 4.75
N ASN A 182 -4.00 4.32 4.97
CA ASN A 182 -4.31 5.31 3.94
C ASN A 182 -3.05 5.77 3.18
N THR A 183 -2.32 4.83 2.58
CA THR A 183 -1.14 5.14 1.77
C THR A 183 -1.47 6.00 0.56
N PHE A 184 -2.73 5.99 0.11
CA PHE A 184 -3.16 6.82 -1.01
C PHE A 184 -3.00 8.30 -0.68
N ALA A 185 -3.59 8.77 0.41
CA ALA A 185 -3.52 10.18 0.75
C ALA A 185 -2.20 10.59 1.41
N THR A 186 -1.53 9.68 2.13
CA THR A 186 -0.26 10.01 2.77
C THR A 186 0.91 10.04 1.79
N PHE A 187 0.90 9.19 0.75
CA PHE A 187 2.02 9.00 -0.17
C PHE A 187 1.65 9.19 -1.64
N GLN A 188 0.72 8.39 -2.18
CA GLN A 188 0.46 8.36 -3.63
C GLN A 188 -0.04 9.69 -4.18
N GLN A 189 -1.07 10.26 -3.57
CA GLN A 189 -1.69 11.48 -4.09
C GLN A 189 -0.72 12.69 -4.00
N PRO A 190 0.01 12.92 -2.90
CA PRO A 190 1.07 13.93 -2.87
C PRO A 190 2.17 13.69 -3.91
N LEU A 191 2.58 12.43 -4.11
CA LEU A 191 3.55 12.05 -5.13
C LEU A 191 3.08 12.46 -6.53
N ASP A 192 1.85 12.07 -6.91
CA ASP A 192 1.26 12.38 -8.22
C ASP A 192 1.10 13.89 -8.45
N LYS A 193 0.83 14.64 -7.37
CA LYS A 193 0.73 16.11 -7.41
C LYS A 193 2.10 16.80 -7.38
N GLY A 194 3.18 16.04 -7.12
CA GLY A 194 4.52 16.58 -6.95
C GLY A 194 4.68 17.51 -5.73
N VAL A 195 3.92 17.27 -4.66
CA VAL A 195 3.93 18.08 -3.44
C VAL A 195 4.23 17.24 -2.20
N ALA A 196 4.59 17.90 -1.10
CA ALA A 196 4.71 17.24 0.19
C ALA A 196 3.35 16.73 0.69
N SER A 197 3.37 15.69 1.54
CA SER A 197 2.15 15.20 2.17
C SER A 197 1.58 16.24 3.12
N ILE A 198 0.26 16.45 3.04
CA ILE A 198 -0.50 17.29 3.99
C ILE A 198 -0.47 16.76 5.43
N PHE A 199 -0.01 15.51 5.61
CA PHE A 199 0.15 14.84 6.89
C PHE A 199 1.58 14.89 7.42
N ASP A 200 2.51 15.55 6.72
CA ASP A 200 3.87 15.83 7.21
C ASP A 200 3.82 16.94 8.29
N ASP A 201 3.19 16.59 9.41
CA ASP A 201 2.89 17.46 10.53
C ASP A 201 3.14 16.68 11.84
N PRO A 202 3.76 17.28 12.87
CA PRO A 202 4.06 16.59 14.12
C PRO A 202 2.88 15.89 14.78
N TYR A 203 1.65 16.43 14.64
CA TYR A 203 0.44 15.82 15.18
C TYR A 203 0.19 14.43 14.55
N TRP A 204 0.31 14.32 13.24
CA TRP A 204 0.05 13.07 12.50
C TRP A 204 1.22 12.09 12.62
N LEU A 205 2.44 12.60 12.54
CA LEU A 205 3.66 11.80 12.71
C LEU A 205 3.78 11.21 14.14
N GLY A 206 3.16 11.86 15.13
CA GLY A 206 3.13 11.41 16.51
C GLY A 206 2.10 10.32 16.82
N GLN A 207 1.17 10.00 15.91
CA GLN A 207 0.11 9.03 16.18
C GLN A 207 0.66 7.61 16.28
N GLU A 208 0.30 6.89 17.34
CA GLU A 208 0.66 5.46 17.50
C GLU A 208 -0.22 4.55 16.62
N PRO A 209 0.37 3.49 16.04
CA PRO A 209 -0.41 2.51 15.29
C PRO A 209 -1.35 1.75 16.21
N ILE A 210 -2.50 1.37 15.65
CA ILE A 210 -3.50 0.57 16.35
C ILE A 210 -4.12 -0.44 15.39
N SER A 211 -4.35 -1.62 15.90
CA SER A 211 -5.03 -2.73 15.22
C SER A 211 -5.98 -3.42 16.19
N ARG A 212 -6.88 -4.23 15.63
CA ARG A 212 -7.86 -4.99 16.41
C ARG A 212 -7.17 -6.04 17.28
N GLU A 213 -6.15 -6.68 16.73
CA GLU A 213 -5.27 -7.59 17.46
C GLU A 213 -4.09 -6.78 18.03
N PRO A 214 -3.60 -7.07 19.25
CA PRO A 214 -2.44 -6.36 19.80
C PRO A 214 -1.21 -6.49 18.91
N LEU A 215 -0.56 -5.36 18.60
CA LEU A 215 0.74 -5.34 17.94
C LEU A 215 1.84 -5.64 18.95
N SER A 216 2.88 -6.37 18.51
CA SER A 216 4.12 -6.40 19.27
C SER A 216 4.78 -5.01 19.28
N THR A 217 5.62 -4.74 20.28
CA THR A 217 6.35 -3.48 20.41
C THR A 217 7.17 -3.17 19.14
N GLU A 218 7.84 -4.19 18.58
CA GLU A 218 8.68 -4.05 17.39
C GLU A 218 7.82 -3.80 16.13
N THR A 219 6.69 -4.50 16.00
CA THR A 219 5.73 -4.28 14.91
C THR A 219 5.18 -2.86 14.97
N ALA A 220 4.80 -2.36 16.16
CA ALA A 220 4.29 -1.01 16.33
C ALA A 220 5.36 0.04 15.98
N LYS A 221 6.58 -0.12 16.50
CA LYS A 221 7.70 0.82 16.27
C LYS A 221 8.07 0.91 14.78
N LEU A 222 8.24 -0.24 14.11
CA LEU A 222 8.54 -0.24 12.67
C LEU A 222 7.38 0.24 11.81
N ARG A 223 6.13 -0.06 12.20
CA ARG A 223 4.95 0.45 11.47
C ARG A 223 4.89 1.97 11.54
N LYS A 224 5.18 2.54 12.71
CA LYS A 224 5.30 3.99 12.90
C LYS A 224 6.39 4.60 12.02
N ILE A 225 7.60 4.04 12.05
CA ILE A 225 8.73 4.50 11.23
C ILE A 225 8.41 4.41 9.73
N GLY A 226 7.89 3.27 9.27
CA GLY A 226 7.51 3.07 7.88
C GLY A 226 6.46 4.09 7.41
N ASN A 227 5.44 4.36 8.25
CA ASN A 227 4.41 5.34 7.93
C ASN A 227 4.94 6.78 7.94
N GLN A 228 5.77 7.15 8.91
CA GLN A 228 6.44 8.47 8.94
C GLN A 228 7.29 8.68 7.68
N GLY A 229 8.01 7.65 7.24
CA GLY A 229 8.76 7.69 6.00
C GLY A 229 7.88 7.86 4.77
N LEU A 230 6.78 7.10 4.65
CA LEU A 230 5.82 7.28 3.55
C LEU A 230 5.20 8.68 3.50
N ILE A 231 4.95 9.30 4.65
CA ILE A 231 4.41 10.67 4.75
C ILE A 231 5.44 11.71 4.29
N ARG A 232 6.71 11.58 4.71
CA ARG A 232 7.78 12.55 4.41
C ARG A 232 8.34 12.39 3.00
N LEU A 233 8.32 11.18 2.45
CA LEU A 233 8.95 10.83 1.18
C LEU A 233 8.47 11.70 -0.02
N PRO A 234 7.17 12.01 -0.20
CA PRO A 234 6.72 12.88 -1.30
C PRO A 234 7.39 14.26 -1.29
N GLY A 235 7.64 14.83 -0.11
CA GLY A 235 8.33 16.12 0.02
C GLY A 235 9.80 16.05 -0.42
N LEU A 236 10.49 14.97 -0.07
CA LEU A 236 11.86 14.70 -0.54
C LEU A 236 11.90 14.50 -2.07
N ILE A 237 10.96 13.72 -2.61
CA ILE A 237 10.83 13.47 -4.05
C ILE A 237 10.57 14.78 -4.81
N ALA A 238 9.67 15.63 -4.31
CA ALA A 238 9.37 16.92 -4.93
C ALA A 238 10.61 17.83 -5.02
N LYS A 239 11.41 17.90 -3.96
CA LYS A 239 12.66 18.69 -3.97
C LYS A 239 13.72 18.09 -4.90
N THR A 240 13.83 16.76 -4.93
CA THR A 240 14.73 16.04 -5.85
C THR A 240 14.33 16.30 -7.31
N ARG A 241 13.03 16.39 -7.60
CA ARG A 241 12.52 16.77 -8.91
C ARG A 241 12.91 18.18 -9.32
N THR A 242 12.80 19.15 -8.42
CA THR A 242 13.26 20.52 -8.67
C THR A 242 14.75 20.55 -9.03
N LEU A 243 15.59 19.75 -8.37
CA LEU A 243 17.01 19.63 -8.71
C LEU A 243 17.22 19.05 -10.11
N ARG A 244 16.54 17.95 -10.45
CA ARG A 244 16.61 17.33 -11.80
C ARG A 244 16.14 18.26 -12.91
N GLN A 245 15.13 19.09 -12.66
CA GLN A 245 14.67 20.06 -13.66
C GLN A 245 15.66 21.22 -13.86
N GLN A 246 16.46 21.56 -12.84
CA GLN A 246 17.53 22.55 -12.98
C GLN A 246 18.72 22.00 -13.78
N THR A 247 19.02 20.70 -13.66
CA THR A 247 20.11 20.06 -14.41
C THR A 247 19.93 20.13 -15.92
N ASP A 248 18.69 20.21 -16.42
CA ASP A 248 18.40 20.31 -17.84
C ASP A 248 18.80 21.67 -18.45
N VAL A 249 18.95 22.71 -17.61
CA VAL A 249 19.24 24.10 -18.03
C VAL A 249 20.64 24.56 -17.59
N GLY A 250 21.31 23.81 -16.71
CA GLY A 250 22.64 24.13 -16.20
C GLY A 250 22.97 23.35 -14.93
N TRP A 251 23.94 23.82 -14.15
CA TRP A 251 24.25 23.18 -12.87
C TRP A 251 23.15 23.45 -11.82
N PRO A 252 22.74 22.45 -11.02
CA PRO A 252 21.72 22.64 -10.02
C PRO A 252 22.21 23.60 -8.93
N ASN A 253 21.29 24.33 -8.32
CA ASN A 253 21.62 25.24 -7.23
C ASN A 253 22.30 24.46 -6.08
N ALA A 254 23.56 24.78 -5.78
CA ALA A 254 24.36 24.07 -4.77
C ALA A 254 23.74 24.12 -3.36
N GLU A 255 23.10 25.23 -2.99
CA GLU A 255 22.40 25.35 -1.71
C GLU A 255 21.18 24.43 -1.66
N LEU A 256 20.42 24.37 -2.75
CA LEU A 256 19.30 23.44 -2.88
C LEU A 256 19.80 22.00 -2.79
N LEU A 257 20.86 21.63 -3.53
CA LEU A 257 21.43 20.29 -3.53
C LEU A 257 21.84 19.88 -2.11
N GLN A 258 22.63 20.71 -1.42
CA GLN A 258 23.04 20.46 -0.04
C GLN A 258 21.86 20.37 0.93
N SER A 259 20.80 21.15 0.72
CA SER A 259 19.58 21.06 1.54
C SER A 259 18.85 19.72 1.34
N VAL A 260 18.79 19.21 0.12
CA VAL A 260 18.11 17.95 -0.22
C VAL A 260 18.94 16.75 0.23
N VAL A 261 20.26 16.79 0.06
CA VAL A 261 21.20 15.78 0.58
C VAL A 261 21.11 15.67 2.10
N ARG A 262 21.06 16.80 2.80
CA ARG A 262 20.87 16.82 4.27
C ARG A 262 19.52 16.23 4.68
N LEU A 263 18.46 16.51 3.92
CA LEU A 263 17.12 15.95 4.19
C LEU A 263 17.10 14.42 3.97
N ALA A 264 17.62 13.95 2.83
CA ALA A 264 17.69 12.52 2.50
C ALA A 264 18.53 11.76 3.53
N SER A 265 19.72 12.26 3.86
CA SER A 265 20.60 11.67 4.87
C SER A 265 19.97 11.63 6.26
N ARG A 266 19.19 12.67 6.63
CA ARG A 266 18.46 12.68 7.90
C ARG A 266 17.35 11.65 7.91
N MET A 267 16.56 11.56 6.84
CA MET A 267 15.52 10.54 6.70
C MET A 267 16.11 9.13 6.77
N ASP A 268 17.22 8.88 6.09
CA ASP A 268 17.93 7.60 6.16
C ASP A 268 18.34 7.25 7.60
N LYS A 269 18.86 8.21 8.38
CA LYS A 269 19.29 7.97 9.77
C LYS A 269 18.13 7.87 10.76
N GLU A 270 17.14 8.75 10.67
CA GLU A 270 16.02 8.83 11.63
C GLU A 270 14.99 7.71 11.42
N LEU A 271 14.83 7.21 10.20
CA LEU A 271 13.80 6.24 9.83
C LEU A 271 14.36 4.81 9.72
N GLN A 272 15.28 4.49 10.61
CA GLN A 272 15.88 3.16 10.73
C GLN A 272 15.72 2.61 12.15
N ASP A 273 15.48 1.31 12.23
CA ASP A 273 15.43 0.59 13.50
C ASP A 273 15.81 -0.87 13.28
N GLY A 274 17.12 -1.08 13.09
CA GLY A 274 17.68 -2.39 12.79
C GLY A 274 17.43 -3.43 13.90
N GLU A 275 17.26 -3.00 15.15
CA GLU A 275 16.97 -3.90 16.27
C GLU A 275 15.55 -4.47 16.18
N SER A 276 14.54 -3.61 16.01
CA SER A 276 13.16 -4.06 15.80
C SER A 276 13.04 -4.89 14.52
N GLU A 277 13.74 -4.49 13.46
CA GLU A 277 13.76 -5.23 12.18
C GLU A 277 14.32 -6.63 12.39
N ASN A 278 15.49 -6.75 13.00
CA ASN A 278 16.12 -8.04 13.27
C ASN A 278 15.25 -8.92 14.17
N THR A 279 14.63 -8.33 15.20
CA THR A 279 13.72 -9.04 16.10
C THR A 279 12.49 -9.58 15.38
N LEU A 280 11.88 -8.81 14.47
CA LEU A 280 10.79 -9.30 13.63
C LEU A 280 11.27 -10.39 12.68
N LEU A 281 12.44 -10.24 12.06
CA LEU A 281 13.01 -11.25 11.15
C LEU A 281 13.29 -12.58 11.85
N HIS A 282 13.63 -12.59 13.14
CA HIS A 282 13.74 -13.82 13.93
C HIS A 282 12.42 -14.58 14.11
N ARG A 283 11.27 -13.92 13.91
CA ARG A 283 9.93 -14.56 13.94
C ARG A 283 9.52 -15.11 12.58
N VAL A 284 10.28 -14.82 11.53
CA VAL A 284 10.00 -15.26 10.17
C VAL A 284 10.70 -16.59 9.90
N SER A 285 9.96 -17.53 9.32
CA SER A 285 10.53 -18.79 8.84
C SER A 285 11.05 -18.62 7.41
N VAL A 286 12.23 -19.14 7.09
CA VAL A 286 12.73 -19.20 5.70
C VAL A 286 12.35 -20.57 5.13
N LYS A 287 11.61 -20.58 4.04
CA LYS A 287 11.12 -21.81 3.39
C LYS A 287 11.53 -21.82 1.91
N PRO A 288 11.75 -22.99 1.30
CA PRO A 288 11.92 -23.07 -0.15
C PRO A 288 10.71 -22.48 -0.86
N THR A 289 10.96 -21.71 -1.91
CA THR A 289 9.89 -21.18 -2.75
C THR A 289 9.19 -22.31 -3.48
N LEU A 290 7.86 -22.34 -3.38
CA LEU A 290 7.02 -23.45 -3.85
C LEU A 290 6.82 -23.42 -5.36
N ASP A 291 6.57 -22.23 -5.90
CA ASP A 291 6.33 -22.05 -7.32
C ASP A 291 7.64 -22.22 -8.11
N PRO A 292 7.72 -23.15 -9.09
CA PRO A 292 8.96 -23.41 -9.82
C PRO A 292 9.46 -22.22 -10.64
N TYR A 293 8.57 -21.34 -11.10
CA TYR A 293 8.94 -20.13 -11.83
C TYR A 293 9.53 -19.10 -10.87
N ASP A 294 8.88 -18.87 -9.72
CA ASP A 294 9.40 -17.99 -8.67
C ASP A 294 10.74 -18.46 -8.13
N LYS A 295 10.90 -19.77 -7.92
CA LYS A 295 12.11 -20.37 -7.35
C LYS A 295 13.36 -20.08 -8.17
N GLN A 296 13.22 -19.85 -9.48
CA GLN A 296 14.34 -19.48 -10.35
C GLN A 296 14.87 -18.08 -10.05
N ILE A 297 14.03 -17.17 -9.56
CA ILE A 297 14.39 -15.79 -9.21
C ILE A 297 14.65 -15.66 -7.71
N VAL A 298 13.74 -16.20 -6.89
CA VAL A 298 13.69 -16.12 -5.43
C VAL A 298 13.64 -17.55 -4.88
N PRO A 299 14.79 -18.20 -4.62
CA PRO A 299 14.81 -19.62 -4.23
C PRO A 299 14.19 -19.92 -2.86
N PHE A 300 14.19 -18.92 -1.97
CA PHE A 300 13.64 -19.01 -0.63
C PHE A 300 12.66 -17.86 -0.40
N SER A 301 11.54 -18.17 0.24
CA SER A 301 10.53 -17.19 0.65
C SER A 301 10.43 -17.15 2.17
N PHE A 302 9.98 -16.00 2.66
CA PHE A 302 9.60 -15.83 4.04
C PHE A 302 8.21 -16.42 4.29
N GLY A 303 8.05 -17.14 5.39
CA GLY A 303 6.79 -17.61 5.92
C GLY A 303 6.51 -16.94 7.25
N ILE A 304 5.40 -16.21 7.32
CA ILE A 304 5.14 -15.24 8.39
C ILE A 304 4.08 -15.76 9.35
N VAL A 305 4.19 -15.31 10.60
CA VAL A 305 3.25 -15.62 11.66
C VAL A 305 1.99 -14.75 11.56
N THR A 306 2.13 -13.44 11.33
CA THR A 306 1.02 -12.49 11.30
C THR A 306 1.00 -11.61 10.04
N TYR A 307 -0.19 -11.22 9.59
CA TYR A 307 -0.35 -10.26 8.49
C TYR A 307 0.27 -8.89 8.83
N HIS A 308 0.16 -8.46 10.10
CA HIS A 308 0.67 -7.16 10.53
C HIS A 308 2.20 -7.08 10.43
N ASP A 309 2.93 -8.14 10.78
CA ASP A 309 4.38 -8.16 10.63
C ASP A 309 4.79 -8.04 9.15
N LYS A 310 4.08 -8.76 8.27
CA LYS A 310 4.28 -8.67 6.82
C LYS A 310 4.13 -7.25 6.32
N GLU A 311 2.97 -6.66 6.60
CA GLU A 311 2.59 -5.35 6.12
C GLU A 311 3.56 -4.28 6.62
N THR A 312 3.89 -4.33 7.91
CA THR A 312 4.88 -3.44 8.54
C THR A 312 6.23 -3.52 7.84
N LEU A 313 6.75 -4.74 7.63
CA LEU A 313 8.07 -4.93 7.03
C LEU A 313 8.10 -4.50 5.55
N LEU A 314 7.06 -4.80 4.78
CA LEU A 314 6.94 -4.36 3.38
C LEU A 314 6.92 -2.83 3.26
N VAL A 315 6.11 -2.15 4.08
CA VAL A 315 6.04 -0.69 4.11
C VAL A 315 7.39 -0.10 4.50
N TYR A 316 8.01 -0.66 5.54
CA TYR A 316 9.32 -0.22 6.03
C TYR A 316 10.40 -0.33 4.95
N TRP A 317 10.56 -1.50 4.31
CA TRP A 317 11.57 -1.66 3.26
C TRP A 317 11.24 -0.92 1.97
N GLY A 318 9.97 -0.87 1.56
CA GLY A 318 9.58 -0.13 0.35
C GLY A 318 9.96 1.35 0.47
N MET A 319 9.60 1.97 1.60
CA MET A 319 9.99 3.34 1.91
C MET A 319 11.52 3.51 1.92
N ARG A 320 12.25 2.64 2.62
CA ARG A 320 13.72 2.71 2.69
C ARG A 320 14.38 2.55 1.33
N LEU A 321 13.87 1.66 0.49
CA LEU A 321 14.36 1.42 -0.86
C LEU A 321 14.34 2.71 -1.70
N MET A 322 13.27 3.50 -1.56
CA MET A 322 13.16 4.78 -2.25
C MET A 322 14.07 5.86 -1.67
N VAL A 323 14.19 5.95 -0.34
CA VAL A 323 15.15 6.87 0.29
C VAL A 323 16.57 6.57 -0.17
N LEU A 324 16.98 5.30 -0.17
CA LEU A 324 18.30 4.86 -0.63
C LEU A 324 18.53 5.17 -2.12
N LYS A 325 17.50 4.97 -2.96
CA LYS A 325 17.56 5.34 -4.38
C LYS A 325 17.80 6.84 -4.57
N ILE A 326 17.13 7.68 -3.79
CA ILE A 326 17.33 9.13 -3.82
C ILE A 326 18.72 9.51 -3.29
N CYS A 327 19.20 8.91 -2.20
CA CYS A 327 20.56 9.15 -1.70
C CYS A 327 21.63 8.85 -2.76
N LEU A 328 21.53 7.70 -3.45
CA LEU A 328 22.45 7.33 -4.52
C LEU A 328 22.40 8.32 -5.71
N LEU A 329 21.20 8.78 -6.08
CA LEU A 329 21.02 9.78 -7.13
C LEU A 329 21.64 11.13 -6.75
N LEU A 330 21.47 11.57 -5.50
CA LEU A 330 22.03 12.84 -5.03
C LEU A 330 23.57 12.78 -4.94
N ASP A 331 24.14 11.64 -4.53
CA ASP A 331 25.59 11.39 -4.56
C ASP A 331 26.15 11.46 -6.01
N ASP A 332 25.42 10.95 -7.00
CA ASP A 332 25.77 11.11 -8.42
C ASP A 332 25.77 12.58 -8.85
N MET A 333 24.80 13.37 -8.38
CA MET A 333 24.70 14.80 -8.69
C MET A 333 25.81 15.62 -8.03
N GLU A 334 26.15 15.35 -6.77
CA GLU A 334 27.25 16.01 -6.06
C GLU A 334 28.59 15.75 -6.77
N LYS A 335 28.86 14.49 -7.12
CA LYS A 335 30.09 14.11 -7.85
C LYS A 335 30.19 14.73 -9.24
N ALA A 336 29.07 14.94 -9.90
CA ALA A 336 29.07 15.64 -11.19
C ALA A 336 29.50 17.10 -11.03
N GLN A 337 29.18 17.76 -9.91
CA GLN A 337 29.57 19.16 -9.66
C GLN A 337 31.04 19.35 -9.27
N GLU A 338 31.68 18.33 -8.69
CA GLU A 338 33.08 18.42 -8.27
C GLU A 338 34.01 18.65 -9.46
N THR A 339 34.88 19.66 -9.36
CA THR A 339 35.90 19.90 -10.39
C THR A 339 36.97 18.80 -10.33
N PRO A 340 37.58 18.40 -11.47
CA PRO A 340 38.59 17.33 -11.50
C PRO A 340 39.76 17.52 -10.51
N SER A 341 40.04 18.75 -10.08
CA SER A 341 41.08 19.11 -9.10
C SER A 341 40.76 18.71 -7.66
N GLU A 342 39.48 18.60 -7.27
CA GLU A 342 39.07 18.34 -5.87
C GLU A 342 38.93 16.84 -5.56
N ILE A 343 38.68 16.02 -6.60
CA ILE A 343 38.39 14.57 -6.53
C ILE A 343 39.54 13.77 -5.88
N ALA A 344 40.80 14.23 -6.00
CA ALA A 344 41.96 13.49 -5.51
C ALA A 344 42.06 13.41 -3.97
N SER A 345 41.38 14.29 -3.23
CA SER A 345 41.51 14.40 -1.77
C SER A 345 40.34 13.82 -0.96
N THR A 346 39.14 13.73 -1.54
CA THR A 346 37.88 13.30 -0.89
C THR A 346 37.44 11.87 -1.22
N SER A 347 38.20 11.15 -2.07
CA SER A 347 37.77 9.87 -2.66
C SER A 347 37.65 8.69 -1.67
N SER A 348 38.35 8.70 -0.54
CA SER A 348 38.40 7.54 0.37
C SER A 348 37.12 7.38 1.22
N GLU A 349 36.60 8.46 1.80
CA GLU A 349 35.42 8.38 2.69
C GLU A 349 34.10 8.25 1.92
N THR A 350 33.94 8.96 0.80
CA THR A 350 32.71 8.95 -0.02
C THR A 350 32.43 7.61 -0.70
N MET A 351 33.47 6.84 -1.04
CA MET A 351 33.31 5.48 -1.56
C MET A 351 32.60 4.56 -0.55
N THR A 352 32.84 4.73 0.76
CA THR A 352 32.26 3.87 1.80
C THR A 352 30.74 4.03 1.93
N PHE A 353 30.22 5.24 1.80
CA PHE A 353 28.79 5.51 1.91
C PHE A 353 28.00 4.96 0.73
N ARG A 354 28.48 5.20 -0.50
CA ARG A 354 27.81 4.71 -1.72
C ARG A 354 27.70 3.19 -1.74
N GLU A 355 28.78 2.49 -1.38
CA GLU A 355 28.75 1.03 -1.27
C GLU A 355 27.76 0.55 -0.20
N THR A 356 27.71 1.24 0.94
CA THR A 356 26.80 0.92 2.03
C THR A 356 25.34 1.08 1.59
N TRP A 357 24.98 2.19 0.95
CA TRP A 357 23.63 2.41 0.44
C TRP A 357 23.26 1.43 -0.67
N SER A 358 24.20 1.08 -1.56
CA SER A 358 23.97 0.09 -2.62
C SER A 358 23.70 -1.30 -2.05
N LYS A 359 24.51 -1.76 -1.08
CA LYS A 359 24.32 -3.04 -0.38
C LYS A 359 23.00 -3.08 0.36
N GLU A 360 22.64 -1.98 1.03
CA GLU A 360 21.37 -1.89 1.76
C GLU A 360 20.16 -1.84 0.82
N GLN A 361 20.26 -1.16 -0.33
CA GLN A 361 19.21 -1.15 -1.35
C GLN A 361 18.99 -2.58 -1.89
N GLU A 362 20.06 -3.31 -2.18
CA GLU A 362 19.98 -4.71 -2.60
C GLU A 362 19.36 -5.60 -1.52
N ARG A 363 19.74 -5.42 -0.25
CA ARG A 363 19.17 -6.16 0.88
C ARG A 363 17.65 -5.92 0.99
N CYS A 364 17.20 -4.66 0.98
CA CYS A 364 15.78 -4.30 1.01
C CYS A 364 15.03 -4.90 -0.18
N ALA A 365 15.60 -4.83 -1.39
CA ALA A 365 15.01 -5.40 -2.59
C ALA A 365 14.80 -6.92 -2.45
N VAL A 366 15.82 -7.65 -2.00
CA VAL A 366 15.72 -9.10 -1.75
C VAL A 366 14.68 -9.41 -0.68
N SER A 367 14.64 -8.64 0.42
CA SER A 367 13.67 -8.85 1.49
C SER A 367 12.24 -8.74 0.95
N ILE A 368 11.93 -7.69 0.17
CA ILE A 368 10.61 -7.52 -0.48
C ILE A 368 10.28 -8.70 -1.38
N MET A 369 11.24 -9.14 -2.23
CA MET A 369 11.05 -10.27 -3.13
C MET A 369 10.71 -11.56 -2.38
N MET A 370 11.33 -11.80 -1.22
CA MET A 370 11.10 -12.99 -0.40
C MET A 370 9.70 -13.03 0.25
N PHE A 371 8.98 -11.90 0.33
CA PHE A 371 7.61 -11.84 0.89
C PHE A 371 6.49 -12.11 -0.11
N TRP A 372 6.82 -12.29 -1.39
CA TRP A 372 5.84 -12.47 -2.45
C TRP A 372 4.89 -13.65 -2.20
N GLN A 373 5.42 -14.82 -1.81
CA GLN A 373 4.68 -16.10 -1.90
C GLN A 373 3.42 -16.17 -1.03
N ASP A 374 3.36 -15.42 0.07
CA ASP A 374 2.21 -15.43 0.98
C ASP A 374 0.96 -14.72 0.38
N GLY A 375 0.97 -14.32 -0.90
CA GLY A 375 -0.23 -13.90 -1.65
C GLY A 375 -0.77 -12.51 -1.32
N TYR A 376 -0.07 -11.77 -0.46
CA TYR A 376 -0.37 -10.38 -0.10
C TYR A 376 0.79 -9.49 -0.54
N GLY A 377 0.83 -9.17 -1.83
CA GLY A 377 1.80 -8.23 -2.38
C GLY A 377 1.32 -6.80 -2.21
N GLN A 378 2.20 -5.90 -1.75
CA GLN A 378 1.96 -4.46 -1.82
C GLN A 378 2.44 -3.94 -3.19
N ALA A 379 1.54 -3.37 -4.00
CA ALA A 379 1.91 -2.88 -5.33
C ALA A 379 2.97 -1.79 -5.25
N ASN A 380 2.83 -0.89 -4.27
CA ASN A 380 3.77 0.21 -4.15
C ASN A 380 5.17 -0.34 -3.91
N CYS A 381 5.30 -1.36 -3.05
CA CYS A 381 6.60 -2.03 -2.83
C CYS A 381 7.17 -2.64 -4.11
N PHE A 382 6.33 -3.20 -5.00
CA PHE A 382 6.80 -3.71 -6.29
C PHE A 382 7.19 -2.60 -7.27
N SER A 383 6.47 -1.48 -7.31
CA SER A 383 6.86 -0.31 -8.11
C SER A 383 8.20 0.27 -7.59
N MET A 384 8.38 0.33 -6.27
CA MET A 384 9.64 0.77 -5.65
C MET A 384 10.78 -0.22 -5.95
N LEU A 385 10.49 -1.53 -5.85
CA LEU A 385 11.41 -2.60 -6.24
C LEU A 385 11.85 -2.44 -7.70
N TRP A 386 10.91 -2.22 -8.61
CA TRP A 386 11.18 -1.95 -10.02
C TRP A 386 12.17 -0.79 -10.21
N GLY A 387 11.95 0.34 -9.52
CA GLY A 387 12.85 1.50 -9.58
C GLY A 387 14.27 1.22 -9.06
N SER A 388 14.42 0.33 -8.09
CA SER A 388 15.74 -0.11 -7.61
C SER A 388 16.50 -1.01 -8.59
N LEU A 389 15.79 -1.58 -9.57
CA LEU A 389 16.33 -2.43 -10.63
C LEU A 389 16.64 -1.66 -11.93
N MET A 390 16.07 -0.46 -12.10
CA MET A 390 16.34 0.39 -13.25
C MET A 390 17.83 0.72 -13.41
N GLY A 391 18.35 0.58 -14.63
CA GLY A 391 19.75 0.84 -14.97
C GLY A 391 20.72 -0.29 -14.61
N LYS A 392 20.27 -1.36 -13.95
CA LYS A 392 21.11 -2.53 -13.64
C LYS A 392 21.14 -3.50 -14.82
N THR A 393 22.29 -4.12 -15.08
CA THR A 393 22.41 -5.21 -16.08
C THR A 393 22.27 -6.59 -15.45
N LYS A 394 22.60 -6.71 -14.17
CA LYS A 394 22.48 -7.93 -13.36
C LYS A 394 21.95 -7.61 -11.97
N PHE A 395 21.32 -8.60 -11.34
CA PHE A 395 20.91 -8.58 -9.94
C PHE A 395 21.25 -9.93 -9.31
N ARG A 396 22.14 -9.95 -8.31
CA ARG A 396 22.66 -11.18 -7.67
C ARG A 396 23.15 -12.23 -8.67
N GLY A 397 23.91 -11.79 -9.67
CA GLY A 397 24.48 -12.64 -10.71
C GLY A 397 23.48 -13.08 -11.80
N LYS A 398 22.19 -12.80 -11.65
CA LYS A 398 21.17 -13.09 -12.67
C LYS A 398 21.04 -11.92 -13.65
N PRO A 399 20.77 -12.17 -14.95
CA PRO A 399 20.41 -11.12 -15.90
C PRO A 399 19.19 -10.32 -15.41
N ILE A 400 19.18 -9.01 -15.62
CA ILE A 400 18.12 -8.15 -15.09
C ILE A 400 16.75 -8.40 -15.72
N GLY A 401 16.69 -8.77 -17.01
CA GLY A 401 15.45 -8.94 -17.77
C GLY A 401 14.47 -9.89 -17.09
N PRO A 402 14.85 -11.16 -16.84
CA PRO A 402 14.00 -12.12 -16.12
C PRO A 402 13.58 -11.67 -14.71
N VAL A 403 14.44 -10.90 -14.02
CA VAL A 403 14.12 -10.38 -12.68
C VAL A 403 13.06 -9.27 -12.78
N ARG A 404 13.18 -8.35 -13.75
CA ARG A 404 12.19 -7.30 -14.02
C ARG A 404 10.86 -7.92 -14.46
N ASP A 405 10.86 -8.84 -15.42
CA ASP A 405 9.66 -9.57 -15.84
C ASP A 405 8.93 -10.21 -14.67
N TRP A 406 9.69 -10.84 -13.75
CA TRP A 406 9.13 -11.39 -12.52
C TRP A 406 8.48 -10.29 -11.64
N VAL A 407 9.15 -9.16 -11.42
CA VAL A 407 8.60 -8.04 -10.62
C VAL A 407 7.31 -7.50 -11.26
N ARG A 408 7.29 -7.32 -12.59
CA ARG A 408 6.10 -6.87 -13.33
C ARG A 408 4.94 -7.84 -13.15
N GLN A 409 5.16 -9.14 -13.38
CA GLN A 409 4.13 -10.15 -13.21
C GLN A 409 3.58 -10.15 -11.77
N ARG A 410 4.44 -10.00 -10.75
CA ARG A 410 3.99 -9.96 -9.35
C ARG A 410 3.29 -8.66 -8.99
N ASN A 411 3.62 -7.55 -9.65
CA ASN A 411 2.86 -6.30 -9.56
C ASN A 411 1.45 -6.47 -10.14
N GLU A 412 1.35 -7.04 -11.36
CA GLU A 412 0.10 -7.36 -12.06
C GLU A 412 -0.79 -8.34 -11.29
N ASP A 413 -0.23 -9.46 -10.82
CA ASP A 413 -0.95 -10.47 -10.03
C ASP A 413 -1.60 -9.86 -8.82
N ALA A 414 -0.86 -8.97 -8.19
CA ALA A 414 -1.38 -8.35 -7.02
C ALA A 414 -2.49 -7.36 -7.47
N LEU A 415 -2.39 -6.71 -8.64
CA LEU A 415 -3.39 -5.76 -9.18
C LEU A 415 -4.58 -6.51 -9.79
N ALA A 416 -4.59 -7.85 -9.73
CA ALA A 416 -5.63 -8.67 -10.31
C ALA A 416 -7.03 -8.22 -9.88
N GLY A 417 -7.93 -8.20 -10.86
CA GLY A 417 -9.31 -7.76 -10.69
C GLY A 417 -9.53 -6.26 -10.86
N TRP A 418 -8.47 -5.47 -11.04
CA TRP A 418 -8.60 -4.08 -11.48
C TRP A 418 -8.55 -3.96 -13.00
N CYS A 419 -9.10 -2.87 -13.54
CA CYS A 419 -9.06 -2.56 -14.97
C CYS A 419 -7.74 -1.93 -15.43
N PHE A 420 -6.64 -2.18 -14.72
CA PHE A 420 -5.32 -1.61 -15.00
C PHE A 420 -4.36 -2.71 -15.42
N GLU A 421 -3.66 -2.46 -16.51
CA GLU A 421 -2.50 -3.24 -16.93
C GLU A 421 -1.31 -2.28 -16.90
N PHE A 422 -0.23 -2.69 -16.24
CA PHE A 422 1.01 -1.92 -16.17
C PHE A 422 2.01 -2.51 -17.15
N THR A 423 2.22 -1.80 -18.25
CA THR A 423 3.35 -2.04 -19.16
C THR A 423 4.67 -1.71 -18.46
N GLU A 424 5.78 -2.26 -18.96
CA GLU A 424 7.12 -1.92 -18.46
C GLU A 424 7.40 -0.41 -18.52
N VAL A 425 6.96 0.25 -19.59
CA VAL A 425 7.11 1.69 -19.77
C VAL A 425 6.37 2.46 -18.67
N GLN A 426 5.17 2.04 -18.30
CA GLN A 426 4.41 2.66 -17.21
C GLN A 426 5.10 2.45 -15.85
N LEU A 427 5.67 1.27 -15.60
CA LEU A 427 6.45 1.03 -14.39
C LEU A 427 7.75 1.84 -14.36
N ASP A 428 8.43 2.02 -15.50
CA ASP A 428 9.61 2.89 -15.60
C ASP A 428 9.24 4.36 -15.33
N ILE A 429 8.12 4.85 -15.86
CA ILE A 429 7.62 6.21 -15.59
C ILE A 429 7.28 6.37 -14.10
N GLU A 430 6.53 5.45 -13.51
CA GLU A 430 6.15 5.50 -12.10
C GLU A 430 7.39 5.46 -11.19
N ALA A 431 8.34 4.58 -11.50
CA ALA A 431 9.59 4.47 -10.75
C ALA A 431 10.48 5.70 -10.89
N ASP A 432 10.58 6.29 -12.09
CA ASP A 432 11.31 7.54 -12.27
C ASP A 432 10.63 8.68 -11.51
N GLN A 433 9.30 8.80 -11.55
CA GLN A 433 8.55 9.78 -10.76
C GLN A 433 8.82 9.65 -9.26
N MET A 434 8.90 8.41 -8.74
CA MET A 434 9.27 8.13 -7.35
C MET A 434 10.73 8.50 -7.03
N ALA A 435 11.61 8.60 -8.02
CA ALA A 435 12.98 9.08 -7.90
C ALA A 435 13.15 10.57 -8.26
N GLY A 436 12.05 11.34 -8.29
CA GLY A 436 12.07 12.76 -8.61
C GLY A 436 12.06 13.06 -10.11
N GLY A 437 11.74 12.10 -10.96
CA GLY A 437 11.55 12.30 -12.40
C GLY A 437 10.43 13.29 -12.72
N PRO A 438 10.35 13.79 -13.96
CA PRO A 438 9.29 14.69 -14.37
C PRO A 438 7.91 14.08 -14.10
N LEU A 439 6.95 14.94 -13.75
CA LEU A 439 5.55 14.53 -13.73
C LEU A 439 5.14 14.32 -15.18
N GLY A 440 4.93 13.07 -15.56
CA GLY A 440 4.31 12.72 -16.84
C GLY A 440 2.80 12.76 -16.72
N ASP A 441 2.11 12.73 -17.86
CA ASP A 441 0.70 12.35 -17.88
C ASP A 441 0.60 10.97 -17.26
N VAL A 442 0.04 10.91 -16.05
CA VAL A 442 0.10 9.70 -15.24
C VAL A 442 -0.80 8.66 -15.93
N PRO A 443 -0.24 7.57 -16.48
CA PRO A 443 -0.95 6.77 -17.46
C PRO A 443 -2.26 6.19 -16.94
N TRP A 444 -2.39 5.95 -15.63
CA TRP A 444 -3.62 5.42 -15.06
C TRP A 444 -4.79 6.41 -15.10
N ARG A 445 -4.57 7.74 -15.05
CA ARG A 445 -5.68 8.71 -15.18
C ARG A 445 -6.30 8.64 -16.57
N ASP A 446 -5.45 8.58 -17.59
CA ASP A 446 -5.91 8.44 -18.97
C ASP A 446 -6.42 7.02 -19.26
N THR A 447 -5.83 5.99 -18.64
CA THR A 447 -6.30 4.60 -18.74
C THR A 447 -7.67 4.44 -18.07
N LEU A 448 -7.98 5.17 -17.00
CA LEU A 448 -9.31 5.21 -16.39
C LEU A 448 -10.34 5.81 -17.33
N VAL A 449 -10.01 6.96 -17.93
CA VAL A 449 -10.87 7.62 -18.90
C VAL A 449 -11.09 6.73 -20.13
N ALA A 450 -10.04 6.07 -20.62
CA ALA A 450 -10.10 5.15 -21.75
C ALA A 450 -10.89 3.86 -21.44
N ALA A 451 -10.70 3.26 -20.26
CA ALA A 451 -11.45 2.08 -19.81
C ALA A 451 -12.94 2.39 -19.63
N LYS A 452 -13.27 3.56 -19.07
CA LYS A 452 -14.64 4.08 -18.97
C LYS A 452 -15.28 4.25 -20.35
N THR A 453 -14.51 4.74 -21.32
CA THR A 453 -14.97 4.93 -22.72
C THR A 453 -15.19 3.59 -23.43
N ARG A 454 -14.26 2.63 -23.32
CA ARG A 454 -14.43 1.27 -23.90
C ARG A 454 -15.64 0.54 -23.31
N ARG A 455 -15.84 0.58 -21.98
CA ARG A 455 -17.00 -0.04 -21.33
C ARG A 455 -18.32 0.62 -21.75
N ARG A 456 -18.36 1.96 -21.89
CA ARG A 456 -19.54 2.68 -22.41
C ARG A 456 -19.87 2.27 -23.84
N ALA A 457 -18.87 2.16 -24.71
CA ALA A 457 -19.05 1.69 -26.07
C ALA A 457 -19.58 0.24 -26.13
N GLN A 458 -19.04 -0.67 -25.31
CA GLN A 458 -19.50 -2.06 -25.22
C GLN A 458 -20.93 -2.18 -24.66
N SER A 459 -21.33 -1.34 -23.70
CA SER A 459 -22.71 -1.31 -23.20
C SER A 459 -23.71 -0.74 -24.20
N ALA A 460 -23.28 0.16 -25.09
CA ALA A 460 -24.14 0.78 -26.10
C ALA A 460 -24.35 -0.12 -27.33
N SER A 461 -23.51 -1.14 -27.54
CA SER A 461 -23.61 -2.08 -28.66
C SER A 461 -24.46 -3.32 -28.38
N VAL A 462 -24.97 -3.48 -27.15
CA VAL A 462 -25.71 -4.67 -26.68
C VAL A 462 -27.18 -4.37 -26.36
N GLY A 463 -27.60 -3.10 -26.44
CA GLY A 463 -29.00 -2.66 -26.39
C GLY A 463 -29.41 -2.09 -27.72
#